data_AF-A0A9P8T5S4-F1
#
_entry.id   AF-A0A9P8T5S4-F1
#
_cell.length_a   1.000
_cell.length_b   1.000
_cell.length_c   1.000
_cell.angle_alpha   90.00
_cell.angle_beta   90.00
_cell.angle_gamma   90.00
#
_symmetry.space_group_name_H-M   'P 1'
#
loop_
_entity.id
_entity.type
_entity.pdbx_description
1 polymer ?
#
loop_
_entity_poly.entity_id
_entity_poly.type
_entity_poly.pdbx_seq_one_letter_code
_entity_poly.pdbx_strand_id
1 'polypeptide(L)'
;MNKNINNNIGSYLNINEDQVVTLANGLLESTQYFNGTVSSSSSSSSSTNGSISNSIPGILDKDHDQFLNGINSKKECPFCFKTFNHPGSLGRHLDLKKGTNLHPIDIITKLRSNVKRRGDIVKIKERRKLRSKRYNSQKFVKERLKLQRQIRDKFNRAKRISLNKFIEQKLNKPKLQPHPSFPRIVLYFLKSNQWPHDPPTLETYRLLCSTLKSKLIIDENNNEEKEKIYNDLLIKIDIASNNWLKLSESSKFEIWNRELRKAAEESLSNISLYELNKRDEMIEIDAKALVDDDNDDDDDNDNDNDNDDDNDDDNESEINSVNDIKDDNVEFYNHNNFAIVAQAAAVINNDDNNNNNNNNNIGK
;
A
#
# COMPACT_ATOMS: atom_id res chain seq x y z
N MET A 1 48.31 -16.37 8.53
CA MET A 1 47.81 -16.58 9.91
C MET A 1 46.44 -15.92 10.02
N ASN A 2 45.40 -16.75 10.06
CA ASN A 2 44.00 -16.35 10.23
C ASN A 2 43.77 -15.67 11.58
N LYS A 3 43.06 -14.53 11.60
CA LYS A 3 42.09 -14.22 12.68
C LYS A 3 40.89 -13.43 12.13
N ASN A 4 39.77 -14.14 12.06
CA ASN A 4 38.40 -13.62 12.13
C ASN A 4 38.23 -12.65 13.30
N ILE A 5 37.61 -11.50 13.06
CA ILE A 5 36.85 -10.78 14.10
C ILE A 5 35.50 -10.43 13.49
N ASN A 6 34.48 -11.10 14.01
CA ASN A 6 33.08 -10.90 13.69
C ASN A 6 32.52 -9.64 14.36
N ASN A 7 31.61 -9.01 13.64
CA ASN A 7 30.75 -7.92 14.02
C ASN A 7 29.88 -8.26 15.24
N ASN A 8 29.88 -7.39 16.24
CA ASN A 8 28.87 -7.35 17.29
C ASN A 8 28.78 -5.93 17.88
N ILE A 9 27.98 -5.05 17.25
CA ILE A 9 27.45 -3.84 17.91
C ILE A 9 26.03 -3.63 17.40
N GLY A 10 25.07 -4.12 18.19
CA GLY A 10 23.67 -3.78 18.10
C GLY A 10 23.09 -3.79 19.50
N SER A 11 22.90 -2.61 20.10
CA SER A 11 21.96 -2.36 21.20
C SER A 11 22.11 -0.93 21.73
N TYR A 12 20.99 -0.35 22.15
CA TYR A 12 20.77 0.90 22.91
C TYR A 12 20.37 2.15 22.12
N LEU A 13 19.11 2.18 21.68
CA LEU A 13 18.22 3.30 21.99
C LEU A 13 16.88 2.72 22.47
N ASN A 14 16.68 2.82 23.78
CA ASN A 14 15.44 2.49 24.49
C ASN A 14 14.83 3.85 24.83
N ILE A 15 13.75 4.24 24.15
CA ILE A 15 13.03 5.49 24.44
C ILE A 15 11.66 5.09 24.98
N ASN A 16 11.45 5.45 26.24
CA ASN A 16 10.22 5.26 26.99
C ASN A 16 9.06 6.03 26.34
N GLU A 17 7.92 5.36 26.22
CA GLU A 17 6.71 5.80 25.53
C GLU A 17 5.65 6.36 26.50
N ASP A 18 6.07 6.92 27.63
CA ASP A 18 5.16 7.55 28.60
C ASP A 18 5.56 9.00 28.86
N GLN A 19 4.58 9.89 28.69
CA GLN A 19 4.56 11.35 28.91
C GLN A 19 4.70 12.25 27.67
N VAL A 20 3.61 12.39 26.89
CA VAL A 20 3.13 13.71 26.44
C VAL A 20 1.59 13.66 26.32
N VAL A 21 0.91 13.90 27.44
CA VAL A 21 -0.48 14.38 27.44
C VAL A 21 -0.44 15.80 27.97
N THR A 22 -1.25 16.66 27.36
CA THR A 22 -1.68 18.02 27.76
C THR A 22 -1.14 19.12 26.84
N LEU A 23 -1.95 19.51 25.85
CA LEU A 23 -2.29 20.91 25.49
C LEU A 23 -2.98 20.95 24.12
N ALA A 24 -4.32 20.85 24.11
CA ALA A 24 -5.19 21.45 23.09
C ALA A 24 -6.67 21.26 23.49
N ASN A 25 -7.13 22.02 24.48
CA ASN A 25 -8.56 22.24 24.71
C ASN A 25 -8.88 23.68 24.31
N GLY A 26 -9.72 23.86 23.30
CA GLY A 26 -10.26 25.16 22.93
C GLY A 26 -11.12 25.09 21.67
N LEU A 27 -12.44 25.27 21.85
CA LEU A 27 -13.52 25.42 20.86
C LEU A 27 -14.20 24.14 20.32
N LEU A 28 -15.26 23.73 21.04
CA LEU A 28 -16.57 23.42 20.44
C LEU A 28 -17.65 23.39 21.54
N GLU A 29 -18.19 24.57 21.86
CA GLU A 29 -19.59 24.77 22.24
C GLU A 29 -20.41 24.62 20.94
N SER A 30 -21.60 24.03 20.81
CA SER A 30 -22.63 23.56 21.73
C SER A 30 -23.51 22.58 20.96
N THR A 31 -23.91 21.44 21.52
CA THR A 31 -25.24 20.86 21.26
C THR A 31 -25.71 20.09 22.49
N GLN A 32 -26.97 20.32 22.81
CA GLN A 32 -27.60 20.01 24.08
C GLN A 32 -28.12 18.57 24.13
N TYR A 33 -27.98 17.99 25.33
CA TYR A 33 -28.79 16.98 26.01
C TYR A 33 -29.91 16.25 25.22
N PHE A 34 -29.82 14.91 25.22
CA PHE A 34 -30.98 14.07 25.55
C PHE A 34 -30.52 12.79 26.29
N ASN A 35 -30.93 12.67 27.56
CA ASN A 35 -30.71 11.50 28.41
C ASN A 35 -31.78 10.43 28.13
N GLY A 36 -31.35 9.18 28.02
CA GLY A 36 -32.23 8.01 27.95
C GLY A 36 -31.55 6.77 28.52
N THR A 37 -31.56 6.65 29.85
CA THR A 37 -31.26 5.42 30.60
C THR A 37 -32.34 4.38 30.39
N VAL A 38 -31.99 3.12 30.11
CA VAL A 38 -32.65 1.93 30.72
C VAL A 38 -31.84 0.62 30.51
N SER A 39 -31.49 0.01 31.64
CA SER A 39 -31.72 -1.40 32.00
C SER A 39 -30.98 -2.54 31.27
N SER A 40 -29.89 -2.96 31.92
CA SER A 40 -29.58 -4.30 32.41
C SER A 40 -30.55 -5.45 32.06
N SER A 41 -30.01 -6.54 31.50
CA SER A 41 -30.43 -7.89 31.87
C SER A 41 -29.28 -8.88 31.75
N SER A 42 -28.79 -9.27 32.92
CA SER A 42 -27.97 -10.44 33.21
C SER A 42 -28.80 -11.71 33.04
N SER A 43 -28.22 -12.76 32.44
CA SER A 43 -28.66 -14.13 32.70
C SER A 43 -27.47 -15.06 32.82
N SER A 44 -27.61 -15.94 33.79
CA SER A 44 -26.63 -16.72 34.51
C SER A 44 -26.90 -18.21 34.34
N SER A 45 -25.90 -19.02 34.72
CA SER A 45 -25.96 -20.46 35.05
C SER A 45 -25.95 -21.43 33.85
N SER A 46 -25.36 -22.63 33.91
CA SER A 46 -25.00 -23.48 35.05
C SER A 46 -23.94 -24.51 34.63
N SER A 47 -22.90 -24.64 35.43
CA SER A 47 -21.86 -25.66 35.37
C SER A 47 -22.29 -26.92 36.12
N THR A 48 -22.07 -28.10 35.55
CA THR A 48 -22.10 -29.38 36.29
C THR A 48 -20.79 -30.13 36.02
N ASN A 49 -19.94 -30.17 37.03
CA ASN A 49 -18.69 -30.93 37.04
C ASN A 49 -18.98 -32.30 37.67
N GLY A 50 -18.93 -33.36 36.86
CA GLY A 50 -18.86 -34.74 37.32
C GLY A 50 -17.45 -35.28 37.11
N SER A 51 -16.65 -35.30 38.17
CA SER A 51 -15.33 -35.94 38.20
C SER A 51 -15.50 -37.45 38.37
N ILE A 52 -15.11 -38.22 37.36
CA ILE A 52 -14.91 -39.67 37.48
C ILE A 52 -13.43 -39.93 37.20
N SER A 53 -12.70 -40.25 38.26
CA SER A 53 -11.33 -40.75 38.23
C SER A 53 -11.33 -42.24 37.96
N ASN A 54 -10.82 -42.67 36.81
CA ASN A 54 -10.38 -44.04 36.60
C ASN A 54 -8.92 -44.01 36.13
N SER A 55 -8.05 -44.54 36.98
CA SER A 55 -6.69 -44.97 36.67
C SER A 55 -6.72 -46.35 36.00
N ILE A 56 -5.55 -46.81 35.50
CA ILE A 56 -5.15 -48.19 35.03
C ILE A 56 -4.72 -48.17 33.53
N PRO A 57 -3.68 -48.94 33.10
CA PRO A 57 -2.33 -48.42 32.88
C PRO A 57 -1.87 -48.71 31.43
N GLY A 58 -0.61 -48.41 31.11
CA GLY A 58 -0.03 -48.65 29.78
C GLY A 58 0.05 -50.11 29.37
N ILE A 59 0.12 -50.34 28.05
CA ILE A 59 0.91 -51.37 27.32
C ILE A 59 0.35 -51.53 25.88
N LEU A 60 1.29 -51.40 24.92
CA LEU A 60 1.40 -52.02 23.58
C LEU A 60 0.54 -51.60 22.37
N ASP A 61 1.30 -51.35 21.31
CA ASP A 61 1.22 -51.94 19.97
C ASP A 61 0.40 -51.35 18.82
N LYS A 62 1.02 -51.53 17.65
CA LYS A 62 0.89 -50.84 16.37
C LYS A 62 -0.30 -51.26 15.50
N ASP A 63 -1.35 -51.86 16.06
CA ASP A 63 -2.44 -52.47 15.29
C ASP A 63 -3.81 -51.78 15.46
N HIS A 64 -3.82 -50.45 15.59
CA HIS A 64 -5.03 -49.69 15.93
C HIS A 64 -5.98 -49.39 14.75
N ASP A 65 -5.66 -49.81 13.52
CA ASP A 65 -6.43 -49.46 12.32
C ASP A 65 -7.64 -50.39 12.03
N GLN A 66 -7.85 -51.49 12.78
CA GLN A 66 -8.94 -52.46 12.51
C GLN A 66 -10.20 -52.33 13.39
N PHE A 67 -10.23 -51.48 14.43
CA PHE A 67 -11.34 -51.42 15.39
C PHE A 67 -12.51 -50.46 15.05
N LEU A 68 -12.53 -49.82 13.88
CA LEU A 68 -13.46 -48.72 13.57
C LEU A 68 -14.65 -49.07 12.66
N ASN A 69 -14.84 -50.34 12.28
CA ASN A 69 -15.80 -50.71 11.24
C ASN A 69 -17.19 -51.21 11.70
N GLY A 70 -17.49 -51.24 13.01
CA GLY A 70 -18.73 -51.89 13.52
C GLY A 70 -19.71 -51.03 14.34
N ILE A 71 -19.33 -49.81 14.73
CA ILE A 71 -20.15 -48.95 15.61
C ILE A 71 -20.60 -47.74 14.79
N ASN A 72 -21.73 -47.11 15.11
CA ASN A 72 -22.30 -45.93 14.46
C ASN A 72 -21.39 -44.66 14.60
N SER A 73 -20.15 -44.78 14.11
CA SER A 73 -18.97 -43.92 14.32
C SER A 73 -19.11 -42.49 13.78
N LYS A 74 -20.13 -42.23 12.94
CA LYS A 74 -20.27 -40.93 12.27
C LYS A 74 -20.80 -39.81 13.19
N LYS A 75 -21.29 -40.14 14.39
CA LYS A 75 -21.95 -39.20 15.31
C LYS A 75 -21.35 -39.16 16.71
N GLU A 76 -20.35 -39.98 17.01
CA GLU A 76 -19.72 -40.00 18.33
C GLU A 76 -18.24 -39.61 18.23
N CYS A 77 -17.73 -38.95 19.27
CA CYS A 77 -16.31 -38.64 19.33
C CYS A 77 -15.53 -39.89 19.74
N PRO A 78 -14.53 -40.35 18.97
CA PRO A 78 -13.78 -41.56 19.28
C PRO A 78 -12.90 -41.43 20.54
N PHE A 79 -12.71 -40.20 21.04
CA PHE A 79 -11.83 -39.89 22.15
C PHE A 79 -12.57 -39.74 23.49
N CYS A 80 -13.71 -39.07 23.48
CA CYS A 80 -14.49 -38.79 24.70
C CYS A 80 -15.89 -39.41 24.68
N PHE A 81 -16.23 -40.18 23.64
CA PHE A 81 -17.49 -40.91 23.46
C PHE A 81 -18.76 -40.05 23.57
N LYS A 82 -18.63 -38.73 23.46
CA LYS A 82 -19.79 -37.82 23.37
C LYS A 82 -20.49 -38.04 22.04
N THR A 83 -21.80 -38.23 22.09
CA THR A 83 -22.66 -38.35 20.92
C THR A 83 -23.16 -36.98 20.47
N PHE A 84 -23.22 -36.76 19.16
CA PHE A 84 -23.62 -35.52 18.50
C PHE A 84 -24.76 -35.79 17.53
N ASN A 85 -25.74 -34.89 17.46
CA ASN A 85 -26.87 -35.05 16.53
C ASN A 85 -26.45 -34.91 15.06
N HIS A 86 -25.42 -34.10 14.78
CA HIS A 86 -24.94 -33.79 13.43
C HIS A 86 -23.42 -33.99 13.28
N PRO A 87 -22.94 -34.47 12.12
CA PRO A 87 -21.50 -34.64 11.85
C PRO A 87 -20.75 -33.29 11.85
N GLY A 88 -21.43 -32.20 11.50
CA GLY A 88 -20.87 -30.85 11.62
C GLY A 88 -20.57 -30.46 13.06
N SER A 89 -21.45 -30.81 14.00
CA SER A 89 -21.26 -30.57 15.44
C SER A 89 -20.10 -31.39 16.00
N LEU A 90 -19.97 -32.67 15.58
CA LEU A 90 -18.80 -33.50 15.90
C LEU A 90 -17.52 -32.87 15.33
N GLY A 91 -17.55 -32.41 14.08
CA GLY A 91 -16.42 -31.71 13.47
C GLY A 91 -15.99 -30.48 14.29
N ARG A 92 -16.94 -29.62 14.67
CA ARG A 92 -16.65 -28.43 15.50
C ARG A 92 -16.15 -28.82 16.89
N HIS A 93 -16.68 -29.88 17.49
CA HIS A 93 -16.20 -30.41 18.75
C HIS A 93 -14.74 -30.86 18.67
N LEU A 94 -14.36 -31.61 17.63
CA LEU A 94 -12.97 -32.03 17.41
C LEU A 94 -12.05 -30.82 17.19
N ASP A 95 -12.51 -29.79 16.50
CA ASP A 95 -11.75 -28.54 16.30
C ASP A 95 -11.51 -27.81 17.64
N LEU A 96 -12.50 -27.78 18.54
CA LEU A 96 -12.41 -27.12 19.85
C LEU A 96 -11.59 -27.91 20.88
N LYS A 97 -11.60 -29.25 20.79
CA LYS A 97 -10.87 -30.12 21.72
C LYS A 97 -9.49 -30.54 21.22
N LYS A 98 -9.10 -30.10 20.01
CA LYS A 98 -7.78 -30.35 19.42
C LYS A 98 -6.66 -29.91 20.37
N GLY A 99 -5.75 -30.83 20.68
CA GLY A 99 -4.59 -30.54 21.54
C GLY A 99 -4.83 -30.72 23.04
N THR A 100 -6.03 -31.16 23.46
CA THR A 100 -6.23 -31.62 24.85
C THR A 100 -5.63 -33.01 25.03
N ASN A 101 -5.26 -33.39 26.27
CA ASN A 101 -4.64 -34.70 26.57
C ASN A 101 -5.47 -35.90 26.07
N LEU A 102 -6.79 -35.75 26.03
CA LEU A 102 -7.71 -36.79 25.54
C LEU A 102 -7.87 -36.76 24.01
N HIS A 103 -7.42 -35.71 23.32
CA HIS A 103 -7.68 -35.46 21.91
C HIS A 103 -6.36 -35.12 21.17
N PRO A 104 -5.57 -36.15 20.81
CA PRO A 104 -4.29 -35.97 20.14
C PRO A 104 -4.41 -35.21 18.82
N ILE A 105 -3.51 -34.25 18.63
CA ILE A 105 -3.56 -33.31 17.51
C ILE A 105 -3.41 -34.00 16.15
N ASP A 106 -2.57 -35.03 16.07
CA ASP A 106 -2.24 -35.75 14.84
C ASP A 106 -3.42 -36.59 14.35
N ILE A 107 -4.08 -37.30 15.27
CA ILE A 107 -5.21 -38.17 14.95
C ILE A 107 -6.42 -37.33 14.53
N ILE A 108 -6.69 -36.22 15.22
CA ILE A 108 -7.76 -35.30 14.81
C ILE A 108 -7.48 -34.72 13.43
N THR A 109 -6.23 -34.33 13.16
CA THR A 109 -5.87 -33.77 11.86
C THR A 109 -6.06 -34.81 10.74
N LYS A 110 -5.69 -36.08 10.97
CA LYS A 110 -5.93 -37.21 10.04
C LYS A 110 -7.43 -37.53 9.85
N LEU A 111 -8.22 -37.50 10.92
CA LEU A 111 -9.67 -37.65 10.83
C LEU A 111 -10.29 -36.52 10.00
N ARG A 112 -9.79 -35.29 10.19
CA ARG A 112 -10.28 -34.10 9.54
C ARG A 112 -9.83 -33.93 8.09
N SER A 113 -8.68 -34.49 7.70
CA SER A 113 -8.23 -34.52 6.30
C SER A 113 -9.10 -35.44 5.45
N ASN A 114 -9.65 -36.51 6.04
CA ASN A 114 -10.52 -37.46 5.33
C ASN A 114 -11.95 -36.95 5.14
N VAL A 115 -12.38 -35.96 5.92
CA VAL A 115 -13.68 -35.31 5.73
C VAL A 115 -13.58 -34.38 4.52
N LYS A 116 -14.06 -34.85 3.35
CA LYS A 116 -14.27 -34.03 2.15
C LYS A 116 -15.29 -32.92 2.43
N ARG A 117 -14.84 -31.81 3.02
CA ARG A 117 -15.73 -30.74 3.49
C ARG A 117 -16.44 -30.01 2.36
N ARG A 118 -15.85 -29.98 1.15
CA ARG A 118 -16.41 -29.25 -0.01
C ARG A 118 -15.91 -29.88 -1.31
N GLY A 119 -16.51 -31.00 -1.73
CA GLY A 119 -16.31 -31.58 -3.06
C GLY A 119 -14.85 -31.65 -3.54
N ASP A 120 -14.67 -31.57 -4.85
CA ASP A 120 -13.37 -31.40 -5.49
C ASP A 120 -13.02 -29.90 -5.55
N ILE A 121 -11.87 -29.52 -5.00
CA ILE A 121 -11.41 -28.12 -4.89
C ILE A 121 -11.31 -27.49 -6.28
N VAL A 122 -10.87 -28.26 -7.28
CA VAL A 122 -10.72 -27.79 -8.66
C VAL A 122 -12.09 -27.41 -9.23
N LYS A 123 -13.08 -28.30 -9.10
CA LYS A 123 -14.47 -28.04 -9.54
C LYS A 123 -15.11 -26.85 -8.83
N ILE A 124 -14.77 -26.60 -7.56
CA ILE A 124 -15.26 -25.43 -6.84
C ILE A 124 -14.63 -24.14 -7.36
N LYS A 125 -13.31 -24.12 -7.59
CA LYS A 125 -12.62 -22.97 -8.18
C LYS A 125 -13.18 -22.66 -9.57
N GLU A 126 -13.36 -23.69 -10.40
CA GLU A 126 -13.96 -23.57 -11.73
C GLU A 126 -15.39 -23.01 -11.67
N ARG A 127 -16.25 -23.52 -10.78
CA ARG A 127 -17.60 -23.00 -10.57
C ARG A 127 -17.61 -21.54 -10.13
N ARG A 128 -16.65 -21.12 -9.29
CA ARG A 128 -16.48 -19.71 -8.88
C ARG A 128 -16.03 -18.85 -10.07
N LYS A 129 -15.06 -19.32 -10.86
CA LYS A 129 -14.58 -18.65 -12.08
C LYS A 129 -15.73 -18.45 -13.08
N LEU A 130 -16.54 -19.47 -13.34
CA LEU A 130 -17.72 -19.39 -14.20
C LEU A 130 -18.75 -18.38 -13.68
N ARG A 131 -19.02 -18.36 -12.36
CA ARG A 131 -19.93 -17.39 -11.76
C ARG A 131 -19.40 -15.96 -11.91
N SER A 132 -18.11 -15.75 -11.68
CA SER A 132 -17.47 -14.45 -11.90
C SER A 132 -17.48 -14.04 -13.36
N LYS A 133 -17.21 -14.96 -14.31
CA LYS A 133 -17.31 -14.70 -15.76
C LYS A 133 -18.73 -14.27 -16.13
N ARG A 134 -19.75 -14.99 -15.64
CA ARG A 134 -21.18 -14.65 -15.87
C ARG A 134 -21.60 -13.32 -15.24
N TYR A 135 -21.05 -12.96 -14.09
CA TYR A 135 -21.33 -11.66 -13.46
C TYR A 135 -20.64 -10.53 -14.24
N ASN A 136 -19.35 -10.67 -14.53
CA ASN A 136 -18.55 -9.68 -15.27
C ASN A 136 -18.99 -9.53 -16.73
N SER A 137 -19.66 -10.52 -17.32
CA SER A 137 -20.22 -10.43 -18.66
C SER A 137 -21.49 -9.59 -18.74
N GLN A 138 -22.13 -9.27 -17.60
CA GLN A 138 -23.35 -8.46 -17.58
C GLN A 138 -23.04 -7.02 -18.00
N LYS A 139 -23.87 -6.43 -18.88
CA LYS A 139 -23.66 -5.10 -19.46
C LYS A 139 -23.45 -4.00 -18.40
N PHE A 140 -24.33 -3.92 -17.42
CA PHE A 140 -24.22 -2.95 -16.32
C PHE A 140 -22.95 -3.11 -15.48
N VAL A 141 -22.41 -4.34 -15.34
CA VAL A 141 -21.15 -4.58 -14.63
C VAL A 141 -19.98 -4.08 -15.47
N LYS A 142 -19.99 -4.35 -16.78
CA LYS A 142 -18.99 -3.82 -17.72
C LYS A 142 -18.98 -2.30 -17.73
N GLU A 143 -20.14 -1.66 -17.82
CA GLU A 143 -20.28 -0.19 -17.81
C GLU A 143 -19.78 0.41 -16.50
N ARG A 144 -20.17 -0.15 -15.34
CA ARG A 144 -19.66 0.30 -14.03
C ARG A 144 -18.14 0.17 -13.92
N LEU A 145 -17.57 -0.94 -14.41
CA LEU A 145 -16.12 -1.14 -14.41
C LEU A 145 -15.40 -0.20 -15.39
N LYS A 146 -16.00 0.08 -16.55
CA LYS A 146 -15.50 1.06 -17.53
C LYS A 146 -15.43 2.45 -16.89
N LEU A 147 -16.51 2.88 -16.24
CA LEU A 147 -16.58 4.16 -15.53
C LEU A 147 -15.57 4.23 -14.37
N GLN A 148 -15.45 3.18 -13.55
CA GLN A 148 -14.43 3.12 -12.49
C GLN A 148 -13.00 3.19 -13.04
N ARG A 149 -12.74 2.61 -14.21
CA ARG A 149 -11.44 2.69 -14.88
C ARG A 149 -11.19 4.12 -15.37
N GLN A 150 -12.17 4.72 -16.06
CA GLN A 150 -12.08 6.10 -16.52
C GLN A 150 -11.79 7.08 -15.37
N ILE A 151 -12.52 6.98 -14.23
CA ILE A 151 -12.25 7.80 -13.05
C ILE A 151 -10.83 7.60 -12.52
N ARG A 152 -10.36 6.35 -12.42
CA ARG A 152 -9.00 6.05 -11.95
C ARG A 152 -7.94 6.61 -12.90
N ASP A 153 -8.17 6.51 -14.20
CA ASP A 153 -7.22 6.98 -15.22
C ASP A 153 -7.20 8.51 -15.27
N LYS A 154 -8.36 9.18 -15.19
CA LYS A 154 -8.49 10.64 -15.00
C LYS A 154 -7.70 11.09 -13.76
N PHE A 155 -7.94 10.45 -12.61
CA PHE A 155 -7.23 10.74 -11.36
C PHE A 155 -5.72 10.52 -11.44
N ASN A 156 -5.27 9.41 -12.05
CA ASN A 156 -3.84 9.14 -12.23
C ASN A 156 -3.16 10.12 -13.20
N ARG A 157 -3.89 10.66 -14.17
CA ARG A 157 -3.41 11.73 -15.05
C ARG A 157 -3.29 13.04 -14.27
N ALA A 158 -4.33 13.44 -13.53
CA ALA A 158 -4.33 14.61 -12.66
C ALA A 158 -3.17 14.54 -11.64
N LYS A 159 -2.96 13.39 -11.00
CA LYS A 159 -1.84 13.17 -10.06
C LYS A 159 -0.46 13.39 -10.70
N ARG A 160 -0.26 12.96 -11.95
CA ARG A 160 0.98 13.22 -12.69
C ARG A 160 1.17 14.71 -12.99
N ILE A 161 0.10 15.39 -13.38
CA ILE A 161 0.11 16.84 -13.63
C ILE A 161 0.43 17.60 -12.33
N SER A 162 -0.24 17.29 -11.23
CA SER A 162 0.00 17.90 -9.92
C SER A 162 1.41 17.64 -9.39
N LEU A 163 1.97 16.44 -9.62
CA LEU A 163 3.36 16.14 -9.28
C LEU A 163 4.33 17.02 -10.09
N ASN A 164 4.15 17.14 -11.40
CA ASN A 164 5.00 17.99 -12.24
C ASN A 164 4.87 19.46 -11.84
N LYS A 165 3.65 19.93 -11.59
CA LYS A 165 3.36 21.27 -11.08
C LYS A 165 4.09 21.53 -9.77
N PHE A 166 4.03 20.58 -8.82
CA PHE A 166 4.76 20.69 -7.56
C PHE A 166 6.27 20.79 -7.79
N ILE A 167 6.85 19.93 -8.62
CA ILE A 167 8.29 19.95 -8.92
C ILE A 167 8.70 21.27 -9.60
N GLU A 168 7.90 21.78 -10.53
CA GLU A 168 8.25 22.99 -11.29
C GLU A 168 8.02 24.29 -10.52
N GLN A 169 6.98 24.34 -9.69
CA GLN A 169 6.58 25.55 -8.97
C GLN A 169 7.21 25.65 -7.57
N LYS A 170 7.39 24.52 -6.88
CA LYS A 170 7.88 24.50 -5.49
C LYS A 170 9.36 24.20 -5.38
N LEU A 171 9.90 23.35 -6.26
CA LEU A 171 11.34 23.05 -6.27
C LEU A 171 12.05 23.93 -7.30
N ASN A 172 13.21 24.44 -6.90
CA ASN A 172 14.04 25.22 -7.80
C ASN A 172 14.93 24.30 -8.65
N LYS A 173 15.22 24.73 -9.88
CA LYS A 173 16.24 24.12 -10.73
C LYS A 173 17.55 24.89 -10.52
N PRO A 174 18.46 24.44 -9.64
CA PRO A 174 19.68 25.17 -9.37
C PRO A 174 20.47 25.36 -10.67
N LYS A 175 21.04 26.56 -10.85
CA LYS A 175 21.91 26.87 -11.98
C LYS A 175 23.35 26.83 -11.51
N LEU A 176 24.23 26.29 -12.36
CA LEU A 176 25.66 26.33 -12.07
C LEU A 176 26.15 27.77 -12.24
N GLN A 177 26.87 28.28 -11.25
CA GLN A 177 27.46 29.61 -11.31
C GLN A 177 28.53 29.66 -12.41
N PRO A 178 28.85 30.84 -12.99
CA PRO A 178 29.87 30.95 -14.04
C PRO A 178 31.28 30.57 -13.55
N HIS A 179 31.57 30.83 -12.28
CA HIS A 179 32.83 30.47 -11.62
C HIS A 179 32.54 29.66 -10.34
N PRO A 180 32.09 28.40 -10.47
CA PRO A 180 31.68 27.61 -9.33
C PRO A 180 32.90 27.12 -8.54
N SER A 181 32.76 27.07 -7.22
CA SER A 181 33.77 26.41 -6.37
C SER A 181 33.80 24.90 -6.67
N PHE A 182 34.95 24.24 -6.44
CA PHE A 182 35.04 22.80 -6.68
C PHE A 182 33.97 21.98 -5.92
N PRO A 183 33.68 22.25 -4.63
CA PRO A 183 32.61 21.53 -3.95
C PRO A 183 31.23 21.80 -4.55
N ARG A 184 30.98 23.01 -5.07
CA ARG A 184 29.72 23.33 -5.75
C ARG A 184 29.52 22.48 -7.01
N ILE A 185 30.59 22.28 -7.79
CA ILE A 185 30.58 21.39 -8.96
C ILE A 185 30.26 19.95 -8.54
N VAL A 186 30.91 19.46 -7.48
CA VAL A 186 30.68 18.11 -6.95
C VAL A 186 29.21 17.91 -6.59
N LEU A 187 28.61 18.85 -5.84
CA LEU A 187 27.20 18.80 -5.45
C LEU A 187 26.24 18.88 -6.64
N TYR A 188 26.63 19.59 -7.70
CA TYR A 188 25.79 19.79 -8.89
C TYR A 188 25.70 18.53 -9.75
N PHE A 189 26.81 17.80 -9.93
CA PHE A 189 26.89 16.71 -10.91
C PHE A 189 26.80 15.31 -10.30
N LEU A 190 27.23 15.12 -9.04
CA LEU A 190 27.13 13.85 -8.34
C LEU A 190 25.76 13.68 -7.68
N LYS A 191 25.27 12.44 -7.63
CA LYS A 191 24.05 12.10 -6.90
C LYS A 191 24.28 12.22 -5.39
N SER A 192 23.22 12.43 -4.61
CA SER A 192 23.30 12.59 -3.14
C SER A 192 23.96 11.40 -2.44
N ASN A 193 23.77 10.18 -2.95
CA ASN A 193 24.42 8.97 -2.42
C ASN A 193 25.92 8.84 -2.78
N GLN A 194 26.44 9.73 -3.64
CA GLN A 194 27.84 9.79 -4.04
C GLN A 194 28.55 11.01 -3.44
N TRP A 195 27.87 11.81 -2.63
CA TRP A 195 28.50 12.95 -1.97
C TRP A 195 29.47 12.46 -0.90
N PRO A 196 30.70 13.00 -0.86
CA PRO A 196 31.65 12.64 0.18
C PRO A 196 31.14 13.17 1.54
N HIS A 197 31.35 12.40 2.61
CA HIS A 197 31.05 12.86 3.98
C HIS A 197 31.99 14.02 4.37
N ASP A 198 33.26 13.88 4.00
CA ASP A 198 34.32 14.85 4.27
C ASP A 198 34.56 15.78 3.06
N PRO A 199 35.34 16.87 3.21
CA PRO A 199 35.61 17.77 2.10
C PRO A 199 36.18 17.04 0.87
N PRO A 200 35.76 17.40 -0.36
CA PRO A 200 36.14 16.68 -1.58
C PRO A 200 37.65 16.47 -1.74
N THR A 201 38.03 15.24 -2.08
CA THR A 201 39.43 14.81 -2.29
C THR A 201 39.74 14.60 -3.78
N LEU A 202 40.98 14.20 -4.09
CA LEU A 202 41.38 13.84 -5.46
C LEU A 202 40.61 12.63 -6.00
N GLU A 203 40.15 11.73 -5.13
CA GLU A 203 39.32 10.60 -5.53
C GLU A 203 37.94 11.06 -5.97
N THR A 204 37.36 12.04 -5.27
CA THR A 204 36.09 12.68 -5.66
C THR A 204 36.21 13.34 -7.03
N TYR A 205 37.34 13.98 -7.34
CA TYR A 205 37.63 14.52 -8.66
C TYR A 205 37.59 13.43 -9.75
N ARG A 206 38.27 12.30 -9.53
CA ARG A 206 38.28 11.18 -10.49
C ARG A 206 36.87 10.61 -10.71
N LEU A 207 36.11 10.44 -9.63
CA LEU A 207 34.72 9.98 -9.67
C LEU A 207 33.84 10.96 -10.46
N LEU A 208 34.01 12.26 -10.25
CA LEU A 208 33.30 13.31 -10.98
C LEU A 208 33.60 13.25 -12.48
N CYS A 209 34.88 13.20 -12.87
CA CYS A 209 35.28 13.10 -14.28
C CYS A 209 34.71 11.83 -14.95
N SER A 210 34.76 10.69 -14.26
CA SER A 210 34.17 9.44 -14.75
C SER A 210 32.65 9.56 -14.94
N THR A 211 31.97 10.19 -13.97
CA THR A 211 30.51 10.38 -14.03
C THR A 211 30.12 11.29 -15.19
N LEU A 212 30.84 12.40 -15.39
CA LEU A 212 30.59 13.33 -16.49
C LEU A 212 30.85 12.68 -17.84
N LYS A 213 31.94 11.91 -17.97
CA LYS A 213 32.23 11.14 -19.19
C LYS A 213 31.06 10.21 -19.54
N SER A 214 30.53 9.49 -18.55
CA SER A 214 29.40 8.59 -18.77
C SER A 214 28.10 9.33 -19.15
N LYS A 215 27.84 10.50 -18.57
CA LYS A 215 26.61 11.26 -18.84
C LYS A 215 26.61 11.99 -20.18
N LEU A 216 27.77 12.46 -20.65
CA LEU A 216 27.85 13.37 -21.80
C LEU A 216 28.33 12.70 -23.10
N ILE A 217 29.12 11.62 -23.03
CA ILE A 217 29.81 11.07 -24.22
C ILE A 217 29.15 9.79 -24.78
N ILE A 218 28.29 9.10 -24.02
CA ILE A 218 27.78 7.76 -24.42
C ILE A 218 26.89 7.77 -25.69
N ASP A 219 26.36 8.91 -26.13
CA ASP A 219 25.55 8.97 -27.36
C ASP A 219 26.43 9.18 -28.60
N GLU A 220 26.73 8.09 -29.32
CA GLU A 220 27.62 8.10 -30.51
C GLU A 220 27.13 8.96 -31.69
N ASN A 221 25.84 9.34 -31.72
CA ASN A 221 25.19 9.81 -32.95
C ASN A 221 25.02 11.34 -33.11
N ASN A 222 25.48 12.20 -32.19
CA ASN A 222 25.47 13.67 -32.37
C ASN A 222 26.31 14.40 -31.31
N ASN A 223 27.64 14.37 -31.45
CA ASN A 223 28.54 14.60 -30.31
C ASN A 223 29.37 15.90 -30.31
N GLU A 224 29.48 16.67 -31.39
CA GLU A 224 30.41 17.81 -31.41
C GLU A 224 30.06 18.92 -30.39
N GLU A 225 28.78 19.25 -30.23
CA GLU A 225 28.35 20.28 -29.27
C GLU A 225 28.47 19.78 -27.82
N LYS A 226 28.05 18.54 -27.56
CA LYS A 226 28.19 17.90 -26.24
C LYS A 226 29.65 17.77 -25.82
N GLU A 227 30.53 17.45 -26.76
CA GLU A 227 31.98 17.36 -26.54
C GLU A 227 32.59 18.74 -26.23
N LYS A 228 32.18 19.80 -26.93
CA LYS A 228 32.59 21.18 -26.59
C LYS A 228 32.17 21.57 -25.17
N ILE A 229 30.92 21.27 -24.79
CA ILE A 229 30.41 21.53 -23.43
C ILE A 229 31.19 20.71 -22.40
N TYR A 230 31.45 19.44 -22.69
CA TYR A 230 32.23 18.56 -21.81
C TYR A 230 33.66 19.09 -21.59
N ASN A 231 34.33 19.50 -22.65
CA ASN A 231 35.69 20.04 -22.59
C ASN A 231 35.74 21.37 -21.82
N ASP A 232 34.78 22.28 -22.04
CA ASP A 232 34.66 23.51 -21.25
C ASP A 232 34.41 23.23 -19.75
N LEU A 233 33.54 22.26 -19.45
CA LEU A 233 33.31 21.82 -18.07
C LEU A 233 34.57 21.22 -17.44
N LEU A 234 35.31 20.36 -18.15
CA LEU A 234 36.55 19.78 -17.64
C LEU A 234 37.58 20.86 -17.27
N ILE A 235 37.77 21.87 -18.14
CA ILE A 235 38.69 22.98 -17.86
C ILE A 235 38.29 23.70 -16.56
N LYS A 236 36.98 23.97 -16.37
CA LYS A 236 36.46 24.59 -15.14
C LYS A 236 36.70 23.72 -13.91
N ILE A 237 36.51 22.40 -14.04
CA ILE A 237 36.72 21.44 -12.95
C ILE A 237 38.20 21.38 -12.57
N ASP A 238 39.10 21.37 -13.55
CA ASP A 238 40.54 21.34 -13.33
C ASP A 238 41.02 22.61 -12.63
N ILE A 239 40.58 23.78 -13.09
CA ILE A 239 40.93 25.06 -12.45
C ILE A 239 40.38 25.09 -11.01
N ALA A 240 39.11 24.73 -10.81
CA ALA A 240 38.47 24.75 -9.51
C ALA A 240 39.12 23.76 -8.52
N SER A 241 39.43 22.54 -8.95
CA SER A 241 40.07 21.51 -8.12
C SER A 241 41.50 21.88 -7.75
N ASN A 242 42.28 22.43 -8.68
CA ASN A 242 43.63 22.92 -8.40
C ASN A 242 43.63 24.06 -7.38
N ASN A 243 42.67 24.98 -7.48
CA ASN A 243 42.50 26.05 -6.50
C ASN A 243 42.06 25.50 -5.14
N TRP A 244 41.15 24.53 -5.14
CA TRP A 244 40.68 23.85 -3.93
C TRP A 244 41.80 23.16 -3.16
N LEU A 245 42.67 22.42 -3.86
CA LEU A 245 43.75 21.65 -3.22
C LEU A 245 44.76 22.54 -2.49
N LYS A 246 44.97 23.78 -2.96
CA LYS A 246 45.87 24.78 -2.33
C LYS A 246 45.33 25.36 -1.02
N LEU A 247 44.05 25.18 -0.71
CA LEU A 247 43.45 25.72 0.51
C LEU A 247 43.85 24.91 1.75
N SER A 248 43.90 25.58 2.90
CA SER A 248 44.06 24.93 4.21
C SER A 248 42.88 24.01 4.51
N GLU A 249 43.09 22.98 5.34
CA GLU A 249 42.02 22.04 5.70
C GLU A 249 40.83 22.74 6.39
N SER A 250 41.09 23.67 7.31
CA SER A 250 40.03 24.45 7.97
C SER A 250 39.17 25.20 6.95
N SER A 251 39.81 25.86 5.98
CA SER A 251 39.09 26.58 4.91
C SER A 251 38.29 25.63 4.02
N LYS A 252 38.80 24.41 3.75
CA LYS A 252 38.08 23.39 2.99
C LYS A 252 36.80 22.97 3.71
N PHE A 253 36.87 22.70 5.02
CA PHE A 253 35.68 22.36 5.81
C PHE A 253 34.63 23.48 5.82
N GLU A 254 35.07 24.73 6.03
CA GLU A 254 34.16 25.89 6.04
C GLU A 254 33.46 26.09 4.70
N ILE A 255 34.21 26.06 3.59
CA ILE A 255 33.64 26.24 2.25
C ILE A 255 32.73 25.05 1.91
N TRP A 256 33.12 23.82 2.26
CA TRP A 256 32.31 22.64 2.01
C TRP A 256 30.94 22.73 2.68
N ASN A 257 30.92 23.02 3.97
CA ASN A 257 29.69 23.18 4.75
C ASN A 257 28.82 24.33 4.22
N ARG A 258 29.44 25.44 3.81
CA ARG A 258 28.73 26.58 3.22
C ARG A 258 28.08 26.21 1.89
N GLU A 259 28.79 25.52 1.00
CA GLU A 259 28.27 25.12 -0.31
C GLU A 259 27.18 24.05 -0.19
N LEU A 260 27.31 23.11 0.76
CA LEU A 260 26.26 22.14 1.09
C LEU A 260 24.95 22.83 1.49
N ARG A 261 25.02 23.76 2.45
CA ARG A 261 23.84 24.53 2.89
C ARG A 261 23.23 25.32 1.74
N LYS A 262 24.06 26.04 1.00
CA LYS A 262 23.63 26.85 -0.15
C LYS A 262 23.01 26.00 -1.25
N ALA A 263 23.54 24.80 -1.52
CA ALA A 263 22.96 23.87 -2.49
C ALA A 263 21.58 23.36 -2.02
N ALA A 264 21.43 23.05 -0.74
CA ALA A 264 20.15 22.64 -0.17
C ALA A 264 19.11 23.78 -0.22
N GLU A 265 19.48 24.99 0.22
CA GLU A 265 18.65 26.20 0.16
C GLU A 265 18.21 26.51 -1.27
N GLU A 266 19.14 26.53 -2.23
CA GLU A 266 18.80 26.80 -3.62
C GLU A 266 17.92 25.72 -4.26
N SER A 267 17.98 24.48 -3.78
CA SER A 267 17.14 23.39 -4.30
C SER A 267 15.72 23.43 -3.73
N LEU A 268 15.59 23.78 -2.45
CA LEU A 268 14.31 23.83 -1.73
C LEU A 268 13.54 25.14 -1.97
N SER A 269 14.16 26.19 -2.51
CA SER A 269 13.52 27.47 -2.77
C SER A 269 12.87 28.04 -1.49
N ASN A 270 11.54 27.93 -1.38
CA ASN A 270 10.74 28.38 -0.25
C ASN A 270 9.94 27.26 0.42
N ILE A 271 10.20 25.99 0.10
CA ILE A 271 9.45 24.89 0.71
C ILE A 271 10.00 24.55 2.09
N SER A 272 9.11 24.50 3.07
CA SER A 272 9.45 24.01 4.40
C SER A 272 9.62 22.49 4.40
N LEU A 273 10.38 21.96 5.36
CA LEU A 273 10.48 20.50 5.54
C LEU A 273 9.12 19.86 5.87
N TYR A 274 8.22 20.62 6.49
CA TYR A 274 6.86 20.18 6.78
C TYR A 274 6.04 19.99 5.50
N GLU A 275 6.06 20.96 4.58
CA GLU A 275 5.39 20.85 3.29
C GLU A 275 6.02 19.73 2.44
N LEU A 276 7.34 19.55 2.50
CA LEU A 276 8.01 18.47 1.81
C LEU A 276 7.57 17.09 2.35
N ASN A 277 7.39 16.96 3.67
CA ASN A 277 6.85 15.75 4.29
C ASN A 277 5.39 15.50 3.86
N LYS A 278 4.61 16.57 3.67
CA LYS A 278 3.22 16.52 3.20
C LYS A 278 3.06 16.55 1.68
N ARG A 279 4.14 16.37 0.92
CA ARG A 279 4.12 16.43 -0.54
C ARG A 279 3.03 15.54 -1.14
N ASP A 280 2.96 14.28 -0.70
CA ASP A 280 2.05 13.31 -1.31
C ASP A 280 0.58 13.65 -1.01
N GLU A 281 0.28 14.17 0.19
CA GLU A 281 -1.05 14.70 0.55
C GLU A 281 -1.42 15.91 -0.32
N MET A 282 -0.51 16.86 -0.51
CA MET A 282 -0.75 18.05 -1.33
C MET A 282 -0.99 17.68 -2.80
N ILE A 283 -0.20 16.76 -3.36
CA ILE A 283 -0.39 16.27 -4.72
C ILE A 283 -1.75 15.58 -4.87
N GLU A 284 -2.19 14.83 -3.86
CA GLU A 284 -3.49 14.18 -3.88
C GLU A 284 -4.65 15.17 -3.83
N ILE A 285 -4.55 16.21 -2.99
CA ILE A 285 -5.54 17.29 -2.89
C ILE A 285 -5.62 18.05 -4.22
N ASP A 286 -4.48 18.47 -4.79
CA ASP A 286 -4.44 19.16 -6.07
C ASP A 286 -4.98 18.28 -7.21
N ALA A 287 -4.71 16.97 -7.19
CA ALA A 287 -5.22 16.04 -8.18
C ALA A 287 -6.75 15.85 -8.09
N LYS A 288 -7.32 15.87 -6.88
CA LYS A 288 -8.78 15.84 -6.69
C LYS A 288 -9.42 17.11 -7.24
N ALA A 289 -8.87 18.28 -6.89
CA ALA A 289 -9.35 19.56 -7.40
C ALA A 289 -9.37 19.61 -8.94
N LEU A 290 -8.32 19.11 -9.60
CA LEU A 290 -8.29 19.04 -11.07
C LEU A 290 -9.35 18.10 -11.67
N VAL A 291 -9.65 16.97 -11.01
CA VAL A 291 -10.69 16.05 -11.49
C VAL A 291 -12.08 16.64 -11.27
N ASP A 292 -12.27 17.42 -10.20
CA ASP A 292 -13.53 18.09 -9.91
C ASP A 292 -13.77 19.24 -10.91
N ASP A 293 -12.75 20.07 -11.20
CA ASP A 293 -12.82 21.15 -12.20
C ASP A 293 -13.14 20.61 -13.62
N ASP A 294 -12.58 19.46 -14.02
CA ASP A 294 -12.83 18.84 -15.33
C ASP A 294 -14.29 18.34 -15.50
N ASN A 295 -15.05 18.12 -14.42
CA ASN A 295 -16.43 17.62 -14.54
C ASN A 295 -17.44 18.74 -14.81
N ASP A 296 -17.07 20.01 -14.60
CA ASP A 296 -17.97 21.15 -14.83
C ASP A 296 -18.02 21.57 -16.31
N ASP A 297 -17.05 21.13 -17.14
CA ASP A 297 -16.93 21.50 -18.55
C ASP A 297 -17.47 20.44 -19.54
N ASP A 298 -17.83 19.23 -19.08
CA ASP A 298 -18.24 18.09 -19.93
C ASP A 298 -19.76 18.04 -20.22
N ASP A 299 -20.57 19.01 -19.75
CA ASP A 299 -22.04 18.97 -19.89
C ASP A 299 -22.57 19.42 -21.27
N ASP A 300 -21.71 19.95 -22.15
CA ASP A 300 -22.15 20.55 -23.43
C ASP A 300 -21.54 19.94 -24.70
N ASN A 301 -20.68 18.92 -24.63
CA ASN A 301 -20.10 18.32 -25.84
C ASN A 301 -20.74 16.98 -26.22
N ASP A 302 -21.92 17.15 -26.80
CA ASP A 302 -22.61 16.24 -27.71
C ASP A 302 -21.68 15.31 -28.52
N ASN A 303 -21.86 14.01 -28.28
CA ASN A 303 -22.40 13.12 -29.30
C ASN A 303 -21.60 12.87 -30.60
N ASP A 304 -20.27 12.97 -30.61
CA ASP A 304 -19.45 12.39 -31.70
C ASP A 304 -19.12 10.92 -31.39
N ASN A 305 -20.16 10.09 -31.50
CA ASN A 305 -20.29 8.94 -32.39
C ASN A 305 -19.02 8.26 -32.98
N ASP A 306 -17.94 8.08 -32.22
CA ASP A 306 -16.87 7.17 -32.58
C ASP A 306 -17.36 5.72 -32.40
N ASN A 307 -17.97 5.23 -33.48
CA ASN A 307 -18.02 3.82 -33.82
C ASN A 307 -16.59 3.30 -33.99
N ASP A 308 -15.84 3.18 -32.89
CA ASP A 308 -14.71 2.27 -32.84
C ASP A 308 -15.29 0.86 -32.84
N ASP A 309 -15.35 0.35 -34.06
CA ASP A 309 -15.61 -1.03 -34.46
C ASP A 309 -14.57 -1.92 -33.74
N ASP A 310 -14.86 -2.24 -32.47
CA ASP A 310 -14.20 -3.25 -31.67
C ASP A 310 -14.35 -4.59 -32.40
N ASN A 311 -13.46 -4.83 -33.37
CA ASN A 311 -13.05 -6.17 -33.74
C ASN A 311 -12.36 -6.77 -32.50
N ASP A 312 -13.20 -7.25 -31.58
CA ASP A 312 -12.88 -8.23 -30.54
C ASP A 312 -12.44 -9.50 -31.26
N ASP A 313 -11.21 -9.50 -31.75
CA ASP A 313 -10.51 -10.71 -32.16
C ASP A 313 -10.25 -11.48 -30.87
N ASP A 314 -11.15 -12.45 -30.61
CA ASP A 314 -11.22 -13.41 -29.52
C ASP A 314 -9.93 -14.25 -29.40
N ASN A 315 -8.80 -13.60 -29.11
CA ASN A 315 -7.58 -14.29 -28.76
C ASN A 315 -7.62 -14.59 -27.26
N GLU A 316 -8.38 -15.63 -26.92
CA GLU A 316 -8.28 -16.35 -25.64
C GLU A 316 -6.85 -16.84 -25.45
N SER A 317 -5.96 -15.94 -25.03
CA SER A 317 -4.66 -16.32 -24.51
C SER A 317 -4.89 -17.05 -23.18
N GLU A 318 -4.73 -18.37 -23.24
CA GLU A 318 -4.50 -19.22 -22.09
C GLU A 318 -3.32 -18.69 -21.27
N ILE A 319 -3.60 -17.79 -20.32
CA ILE A 319 -2.64 -17.46 -19.28
C ILE A 319 -2.62 -18.62 -18.28
N ASN A 320 -1.81 -19.62 -18.63
CA ASN A 320 -1.16 -20.48 -17.66
C ASN A 320 -0.17 -19.62 -16.86
N SER A 321 -0.51 -19.27 -15.63
CA SER A 321 0.48 -18.80 -14.65
C SER A 321 0.12 -19.28 -13.26
N VAL A 322 0.68 -20.45 -12.98
CA VAL A 322 1.09 -20.92 -11.67
C VAL A 322 2.30 -20.06 -11.25
N ASN A 323 2.17 -19.23 -10.22
CA ASN A 323 3.06 -19.22 -9.05
C ASN A 323 2.81 -18.02 -8.12
N ASP A 324 3.09 -18.29 -6.85
CA ASP A 324 2.99 -17.44 -5.67
C ASP A 324 3.37 -15.97 -5.84
N ILE A 325 2.43 -15.09 -5.46
CA ILE A 325 2.76 -13.82 -4.83
C ILE A 325 2.06 -13.85 -3.47
N LYS A 326 2.83 -14.24 -2.46
CA LYS A 326 2.63 -13.79 -1.08
C LYS A 326 3.48 -12.54 -0.94
N ASP A 327 2.82 -11.40 -0.85
CA ASP A 327 3.28 -10.12 -0.31
C ASP A 327 2.08 -9.19 -0.51
N ASP A 328 1.35 -8.77 0.51
CA ASP A 328 1.71 -7.92 1.65
C ASP A 328 0.90 -6.63 1.48
N ASN A 329 -0.01 -6.39 2.42
CA ASN A 329 -0.65 -5.10 2.70
C ASN A 329 -1.08 -4.26 1.48
N VAL A 330 -1.90 -4.82 0.60
CA VAL A 330 -2.86 -3.97 -0.12
C VAL A 330 -3.99 -3.70 0.86
N GLU A 331 -3.84 -2.63 1.64
CA GLU A 331 -4.91 -1.98 2.40
C GLU A 331 -5.90 -1.37 1.40
N PHE A 332 -6.60 -2.25 0.69
CA PHE A 332 -7.57 -1.93 -0.34
C PHE A 332 -8.94 -1.81 0.32
N TYR A 333 -9.59 -0.68 0.05
CA TYR A 333 -10.89 -0.22 0.54
C TYR A 333 -10.86 0.65 1.79
N ASN A 334 -10.47 1.90 1.57
CA ASN A 334 -11.05 3.04 2.27
C ASN A 334 -12.56 3.06 1.92
N HIS A 335 -13.39 2.54 2.83
CA HIS A 335 -14.84 2.36 2.67
C HIS A 335 -15.63 3.67 2.45
N ASN A 336 -14.98 4.83 2.55
CA ASN A 336 -15.63 6.13 2.41
C ASN A 336 -15.98 6.50 0.96
N ASN A 337 -15.27 6.00 -0.05
CA ASN A 337 -15.59 6.34 -1.45
C ASN A 337 -16.84 5.62 -2.00
N PHE A 338 -17.27 4.52 -1.39
CA PHE A 338 -18.53 3.86 -1.76
C PHE A 338 -19.77 4.52 -1.13
N ALA A 339 -19.61 5.22 0.00
CA ALA A 339 -20.71 5.93 0.65
C ALA A 339 -21.18 7.14 -0.17
N ILE A 340 -20.25 7.85 -0.82
CA ILE A 340 -20.56 9.03 -1.65
C ILE A 340 -21.34 8.63 -2.91
N VAL A 341 -20.92 7.55 -3.58
CA VAL A 341 -21.63 7.04 -4.77
C VAL A 341 -23.01 6.45 -4.42
N ALA A 342 -23.15 5.83 -3.24
CA ALA A 342 -24.44 5.34 -2.77
C ALA A 342 -25.41 6.47 -2.34
N GLN A 343 -24.90 7.57 -1.78
CA GLN A 343 -25.71 8.75 -1.47
C GLN A 343 -26.19 9.46 -2.74
N ALA A 344 -25.33 9.62 -3.75
CA ALA A 344 -25.71 10.22 -5.03
C ALA A 344 -26.84 9.42 -5.74
N ALA A 345 -26.76 8.08 -5.71
CA ALA A 345 -27.79 7.22 -6.29
C ALA A 345 -29.12 7.22 -5.50
N ALA A 346 -29.11 7.56 -4.21
CA ALA A 346 -30.31 7.64 -3.37
C ALA A 346 -31.05 8.98 -3.55
N VAL A 347 -30.36 10.06 -3.90
CA VAL A 347 -30.97 11.37 -4.16
C VAL A 347 -31.78 11.33 -5.46
N ILE A 348 -31.26 10.69 -6.50
CA ILE A 348 -31.93 10.60 -7.82
C ILE A 348 -33.26 9.83 -7.76
N ASN A 349 -33.44 8.90 -6.80
CA ASN A 349 -34.68 8.12 -6.68
C ASN A 349 -35.78 8.79 -5.84
N ASN A 350 -35.51 9.92 -5.18
CA ASN A 350 -36.50 10.61 -4.35
C ASN A 350 -37.24 11.74 -5.07
N ASP A 351 -36.72 12.24 -6.19
CA ASP A 351 -37.34 13.37 -6.91
C ASP A 351 -38.56 12.96 -7.77
N ASP A 352 -38.72 11.67 -8.09
CA ASP A 352 -39.86 11.19 -8.87
C ASP A 352 -41.17 11.06 -8.06
N ASN A 353 -41.14 11.16 -6.72
CA ASN A 353 -42.31 10.93 -5.87
C ASN A 353 -43.03 12.21 -5.38
N ASN A 354 -42.52 13.40 -5.65
CA ASN A 354 -43.02 14.62 -5.01
C ASN A 354 -43.89 15.54 -5.89
N ASN A 355 -44.20 15.14 -7.13
CA ASN A 355 -44.86 16.03 -8.10
C ASN A 355 -46.35 15.76 -8.39
N ASN A 356 -47.07 15.02 -7.51
CA ASN A 356 -48.46 14.61 -7.79
C ASN A 356 -49.54 15.09 -6.81
N ASN A 357 -49.26 16.04 -5.92
CA ASN A 357 -50.27 16.58 -5.00
C ASN A 357 -50.26 18.10 -4.96
N ASN A 358 -50.81 18.75 -5.98
CA ASN A 358 -51.41 20.08 -5.83
C ASN A 358 -52.32 20.41 -7.03
N ASN A 359 -53.57 19.95 -6.93
CA ASN A 359 -54.71 20.60 -7.60
C ASN A 359 -55.98 20.12 -6.91
N ASN A 360 -56.51 20.95 -6.01
CA ASN A 360 -57.95 21.14 -5.73
C ASN A 360 -58.14 21.99 -4.47
N ASN A 361 -58.34 23.31 -4.64
CA ASN A 361 -59.44 24.03 -3.98
C ASN A 361 -59.37 25.53 -4.30
N ILE A 362 -60.19 25.96 -5.27
CA ILE A 362 -60.73 27.32 -5.34
C ILE A 362 -62.24 27.16 -5.39
N GLY A 363 -62.93 27.66 -4.36
CA GLY A 363 -64.39 27.71 -4.34
C GLY A 363 -65.00 27.83 -2.94
N LYS A 364 -64.96 29.03 -2.36
CA LYS A 364 -66.14 29.81 -1.94
C LYS A 364 -65.75 31.05 -1.13
#